data_AF-A0A7S0CHF3-F1
#
_entry.id   AF-A0A7S0CHF3-F1
#
_cell.length_a   1.000
_cell.length_b   1.000
_cell.length_c   1.000
_cell.angle_alpha   90.00
_cell.angle_beta   90.00
_cell.angle_gamma   90.00
#
_symmetry.space_group_name_H-M   'P 1'
#
loop_
_entity.id
_entity.type
_entity.pdbx_description
1 polymer ?
#
loop_
_entity_poly.entity_id
_entity_poly.type
_entity_poly.pdbx_seq_one_letter_code
_entity_poly.pdbx_strand_id
1 'polypeptide(L)'
;CNHFPEQSPGIGKSFRHEGFGLPGVCEDIILTQGTESPAKVFPEADGVQYGLLLDAEFVLAQIHFKFPVNEAFVMGDTEEDTRAKKNEISKLQGMESVTDSSGLRLRMISEDEARLLNFQLKYVSLTLISPLDGNMLRVPPGTPSQKVTSVCPRECFADSLDRIGETEVYIVAVMNHAHLSATAVYGQIFNLKKKTMDFTAVDTHWTERLGANETMKILEKPIPITSDTFISVTCDYNTSDRTTDTFLGTS
;
A
#
# COMPACT_ATOMS: atom_id res chain seq x y z
N CYS A 1 -9.48 6.48 17.83
CA CYS A 1 -9.90 7.39 16.76
C CYS A 1 -11.35 7.83 17.02
N ASN A 2 -11.56 8.86 17.84
CA ASN A 2 -12.90 9.24 18.32
C ASN A 2 -13.31 10.68 17.93
N HIS A 3 -12.51 11.40 17.14
CA HIS A 3 -12.83 12.79 16.76
C HIS A 3 -12.61 13.00 15.28
N PHE A 4 -13.71 13.26 14.58
CA PHE A 4 -13.75 13.90 13.27
C PHE A 4 -13.53 15.41 13.45
N PRO A 5 -12.91 16.13 12.50
CA PRO A 5 -12.97 17.57 12.48
C PRO A 5 -14.42 17.95 12.20
N GLU A 6 -15.02 18.80 13.04
CA GLU A 6 -16.27 19.48 12.70
C GLU A 6 -16.13 20.06 11.28
N GLN A 7 -17.14 19.82 10.43
CA GLN A 7 -17.15 20.23 9.03
C GLN A 7 -16.61 21.66 8.90
N SER A 8 -15.36 21.78 8.41
CA SER A 8 -14.75 23.09 8.22
C SER A 8 -15.57 23.82 7.16
N PRO A 9 -16.14 25.00 7.46
CA PRO A 9 -16.92 25.79 6.52
C PRO A 9 -15.96 26.37 5.47
N GLY A 10 -15.55 25.55 4.51
CA GLY A 10 -14.42 25.89 3.65
C GLY A 10 -13.94 24.78 2.72
N ILE A 11 -14.85 24.02 2.10
CA ILE A 11 -14.54 23.03 1.03
C ILE A 11 -13.96 23.71 -0.25
N GLY A 12 -13.64 25.01 -0.20
CA GLY A 12 -12.99 25.76 -1.28
C GLY A 12 -11.47 25.94 -1.16
N LYS A 13 -10.80 25.42 -0.11
CA LYS A 13 -9.34 25.51 0.02
C LYS A 13 -8.69 24.15 -0.23
N SER A 14 -7.75 24.12 -1.19
CA SER A 14 -6.85 22.99 -1.42
C SER A 14 -6.19 22.57 -0.10
N PHE A 15 -6.44 21.34 0.33
CA PHE A 15 -5.77 20.71 1.46
C PHE A 15 -4.36 20.31 1.04
N ARG A 16 -3.46 21.29 0.87
CA ARG A 16 -2.02 20.99 0.77
C ARG A 16 -1.53 20.59 2.15
N HIS A 17 -1.43 19.29 2.39
CA HIS A 17 -0.71 18.74 3.52
C HIS A 17 0.59 18.11 3.03
N GLU A 18 1.72 18.46 3.64
CA GLU A 18 3.02 17.82 3.42
C GLU A 18 3.09 16.58 4.33
N GLY A 19 2.35 15.52 3.97
CA GLY A 19 2.26 14.29 4.75
C GLY A 19 1.29 13.28 4.14
N PHE A 20 1.33 12.04 4.63
CA PHE A 20 0.29 11.04 4.32
C PHE A 20 -0.97 11.37 5.12
N GLY A 21 -2.10 11.48 4.43
CA GLY A 21 -3.43 11.68 5.01
C GLY A 21 -3.82 13.11 5.37
N LEU A 22 -5.07 13.29 5.78
CA LEU A 22 -5.67 14.53 6.25
C LEU A 22 -5.57 14.61 7.79
N PRO A 23 -4.97 15.68 8.35
CA PRO A 23 -4.89 15.86 9.79
C PRO A 23 -6.26 15.80 10.46
N GLY A 24 -6.41 14.91 11.44
CA GLY A 24 -7.63 14.77 12.24
C GLY A 24 -8.74 13.94 11.59
N VAL A 25 -8.52 13.34 10.42
CA VAL A 25 -9.46 12.39 9.81
C VAL A 25 -8.99 10.96 10.12
N CYS A 26 -9.94 10.09 10.44
CA CYS A 26 -9.69 8.65 10.56
C CYS A 26 -9.75 8.07 9.15
N GLU A 27 -8.59 7.81 8.56
CA GLU A 27 -8.53 7.30 7.19
C GLU A 27 -8.46 5.78 7.19
N ASP A 28 -9.37 5.17 6.45
CA ASP A 28 -9.27 3.77 6.06
C ASP A 28 -8.85 3.69 4.60
N ILE A 29 -7.84 2.87 4.31
CA ILE A 29 -7.40 2.64 2.95
C ILE A 29 -8.42 1.72 2.27
N ILE A 30 -9.25 2.29 1.41
CA ILE A 30 -10.28 1.58 0.64
C ILE A 30 -9.64 0.83 -0.53
N LEU A 31 -8.69 1.49 -1.21
CA LEU A 31 -8.01 0.99 -2.39
C LEU A 31 -6.65 1.69 -2.54
N THR A 32 -5.66 0.92 -2.97
CA THR A 32 -4.38 1.41 -3.48
C THR A 32 -4.17 0.80 -4.86
N GLN A 33 -3.55 1.51 -5.80
CA GLN A 33 -3.20 0.97 -7.11
C GLN A 33 -1.84 1.53 -7.53
N GLY A 34 -0.90 0.63 -7.84
CA GLY A 34 0.40 1.01 -8.38
C GLY A 34 0.34 1.42 -9.83
N THR A 35 1.38 2.12 -10.27
CA THR A 35 1.58 2.48 -11.68
C THR A 35 1.59 1.18 -12.52
N GLU A 36 0.67 1.06 -13.48
CA GLU A 36 0.46 -0.15 -14.33
C GLU A 36 -0.08 -1.42 -13.63
N SER A 37 -0.52 -1.33 -12.38
CA SER A 37 -1.24 -2.46 -11.76
C SER A 37 -2.60 -2.68 -12.45
N PRO A 38 -3.00 -3.93 -12.75
CA PRO A 38 -4.32 -4.20 -13.33
C PRO A 38 -5.43 -3.76 -12.37
N ALA A 39 -6.65 -3.59 -12.91
CA ALA A 39 -7.82 -3.31 -12.10
C ALA A 39 -7.95 -4.34 -10.98
N LYS A 40 -8.03 -3.86 -9.74
CA LYS A 40 -8.15 -4.73 -8.58
C LYS A 40 -9.58 -5.23 -8.46
N VAL A 41 -9.71 -6.55 -8.41
CA VAL A 41 -10.93 -7.24 -8.00
C VAL A 41 -10.65 -7.76 -6.60
N PHE A 42 -11.55 -7.49 -5.65
CA PHE A 42 -11.39 -8.06 -4.31
C PHE A 42 -11.32 -9.58 -4.40
N PRO A 43 -10.48 -10.22 -3.58
CA PRO A 43 -10.15 -11.61 -3.76
C PRO A 43 -11.34 -12.53 -3.52
N GLU A 44 -11.39 -13.63 -4.27
CA GLU A 44 -12.03 -14.86 -3.82
C GLU A 44 -10.93 -15.73 -3.20
N ALA A 45 -11.08 -16.14 -1.94
CA ALA A 45 -10.17 -17.08 -1.29
C ALA A 45 -10.99 -18.13 -0.55
N ASP A 46 -10.62 -19.41 -0.74
CA ASP A 46 -11.34 -20.57 -0.18
C ASP A 46 -12.83 -20.61 -0.57
N GLY A 47 -13.15 -20.23 -1.81
CA GLY A 47 -14.53 -20.15 -2.31
C GLY A 47 -15.37 -19.02 -1.67
N VAL A 48 -14.75 -18.13 -0.90
CA VAL A 48 -15.39 -16.98 -0.28
C VAL A 48 -14.95 -15.71 -0.98
N GLN A 49 -15.91 -14.93 -1.44
CA GLN A 49 -15.66 -13.63 -2.03
C GLN A 49 -15.59 -12.57 -0.95
N TYR A 50 -14.45 -11.89 -0.89
CA TYR A 50 -14.22 -10.81 0.05
C TYR A 50 -14.67 -9.48 -0.57
N GLY A 51 -15.12 -8.57 0.29
CA GLY A 51 -15.51 -7.22 -0.10
C GLY A 51 -15.06 -6.22 0.95
N LEU A 52 -14.93 -4.96 0.56
CA LEU A 52 -14.71 -3.88 1.50
C LEU A 52 -16.06 -3.29 1.90
N LEU A 53 -16.31 -3.18 3.20
CA LEU A 53 -17.42 -2.37 3.70
C LEU A 53 -17.00 -0.90 3.62
N LEU A 54 -17.75 -0.10 2.86
CA LEU A 54 -17.57 1.33 2.81
C LEU A 54 -18.67 2.01 3.63
N ASP A 55 -18.37 2.31 4.89
CA ASP A 55 -19.21 3.16 5.76
C ASP A 55 -18.50 4.51 5.97
N ALA A 56 -18.49 5.33 4.91
CA ALA A 56 -17.79 6.61 4.90
C ALA A 56 -18.65 7.72 4.27
N GLU A 57 -18.63 8.90 4.86
CA GLU A 57 -19.31 10.10 4.31
C GLU A 57 -18.55 10.67 3.10
N PHE A 58 -17.22 10.51 3.07
CA PHE A 58 -16.35 11.04 2.02
C PHE A 58 -15.32 10.02 1.55
N VAL A 59 -14.93 10.12 0.28
CA VAL A 59 -13.81 9.37 -0.30
C VAL A 59 -12.74 10.37 -0.71
N LEU A 60 -11.54 10.21 -0.14
CA LEU A 60 -10.35 10.94 -0.57
C LEU A 60 -9.65 10.14 -1.67
N ALA A 61 -9.40 10.77 -2.81
CA ALA A 61 -8.58 10.20 -3.87
C ALA A 61 -7.21 10.91 -3.89
N GLN A 62 -6.14 10.15 -3.66
CA GLN A 62 -4.78 10.64 -3.78
C GLN A 62 -4.15 10.08 -5.06
N ILE A 63 -3.69 10.97 -5.93
CA ILE A 63 -3.07 10.60 -7.22
C ILE A 63 -1.62 11.07 -7.19
N HIS A 64 -0.70 10.13 -7.26
CA HIS A 64 0.74 10.41 -7.29
C HIS A 64 1.18 10.75 -8.71
N PHE A 65 1.36 12.04 -8.99
CA PHE A 65 1.97 12.50 -10.23
C PHE A 65 3.48 12.60 -10.07
N LYS A 66 4.22 11.76 -10.79
CA LYS A 66 5.65 11.94 -10.96
C LYS A 66 5.89 12.74 -12.23
N PHE A 67 5.95 14.07 -12.11
CA PHE A 67 6.29 14.90 -13.25
C PHE A 67 7.77 14.66 -13.63
N PRO A 68 8.08 14.41 -14.91
CA PRO A 68 9.45 14.12 -15.32
C PRO A 68 10.30 15.40 -15.25
N VAL A 69 11.00 15.60 -14.13
CA VAL A 69 12.13 16.54 -14.08
C VAL A 69 13.29 15.98 -14.93
N ASN A 70 14.12 16.86 -15.49
CA ASN A 70 15.12 16.63 -16.55
C ASN A 70 16.08 15.42 -16.40
N GLU A 71 16.05 14.72 -15.26
CA GLU A 71 16.97 13.63 -14.91
C GLU A 71 16.25 12.36 -14.40
N ALA A 72 14.92 12.29 -14.44
CA ALA A 72 14.21 11.08 -14.03
C ALA A 72 14.66 9.91 -14.93
N PHE A 73 15.15 8.83 -14.31
CA PHE A 73 15.45 7.57 -15.00
C PHE A 73 14.16 7.05 -15.65
N VAL A 74 13.97 7.37 -16.93
CA VAL A 74 12.89 6.83 -17.75
C VAL A 74 13.26 5.39 -18.05
N MET A 75 12.71 4.45 -17.30
CA MET A 75 12.91 3.02 -17.51
C MET A 75 11.60 2.39 -17.98
N GLY A 76 11.50 2.11 -19.28
CA GLY A 76 10.50 1.21 -19.81
C GLY A 76 10.95 -0.25 -19.62
N ASP A 77 10.02 -1.19 -19.79
CA ASP A 77 10.33 -2.63 -19.67
C ASP A 77 11.25 -3.10 -20.82
N THR A 78 11.18 -2.41 -21.96
CA THR A 78 12.06 -2.58 -23.11
C THR A 78 12.81 -1.28 -23.47
N GLU A 79 13.83 -1.39 -24.34
CA GLU A 79 14.47 -0.21 -24.93
C GLU A 79 13.52 0.63 -25.79
N GLU A 80 12.53 -0.03 -26.42
CA GLU A 80 11.50 0.64 -27.21
C GLU A 80 10.55 1.43 -26.31
N ASP A 81 10.06 0.82 -25.22
CA ASP A 81 9.24 1.51 -24.21
C ASP A 81 10.00 2.66 -23.57
N THR A 82 11.28 2.46 -23.28
CA THR A 82 12.15 3.50 -22.74
C THR A 82 12.24 4.69 -23.71
N ARG A 83 12.37 4.42 -25.01
CA ARG A 83 12.41 5.46 -26.04
C ARG A 83 11.07 6.16 -26.22
N ALA A 84 9.97 5.41 -26.24
CA ALA A 84 8.62 5.96 -26.35
C ALA A 84 8.30 6.89 -25.17
N LYS A 85 8.58 6.45 -23.94
CA LYS A 85 8.40 7.25 -22.73
C LYS A 85 9.28 8.50 -22.72
N LYS A 86 10.53 8.42 -23.19
CA LYS A 86 11.41 9.60 -23.34
C LYS A 86 10.83 10.65 -24.30
N ASN A 87 10.23 10.21 -25.41
CA ASN A 87 9.60 11.11 -26.36
C ASN A 87 8.34 11.77 -25.79
N GLU A 88 7.52 11.02 -25.07
CA GLU A 88 6.35 11.54 -24.37
C GLU A 88 6.74 12.58 -23.31
N ILE A 89 7.75 12.26 -22.49
CA ILE A 89 8.30 13.17 -21.48
C ILE A 89 8.80 14.46 -22.10
N SER A 90 9.57 14.39 -23.19
CA SER A 90 10.08 15.57 -23.90
C SER A 90 8.92 16.46 -24.40
N LYS A 91 7.84 15.85 -24.87
CA LYS A 91 6.62 16.58 -25.27
C LYS A 91 5.95 17.25 -24.08
N LEU A 92 5.81 16.55 -22.95
CA LEU A 92 5.20 17.09 -21.72
C LEU A 92 6.02 18.23 -21.10
N GLN A 93 7.35 18.14 -21.16
CA GLN A 93 8.26 19.20 -20.69
C GLN A 93 8.13 20.51 -21.50
N GLY A 94 7.68 20.42 -22.75
CA GLY A 94 7.38 21.58 -23.59
C GLY A 94 6.01 22.24 -23.30
N MET A 95 5.20 21.67 -22.40
CA MET A 95 3.87 22.17 -22.07
C MET A 95 3.92 23.05 -20.81
N GLU A 96 3.28 24.22 -20.87
CA GLU A 96 3.15 25.12 -19.72
C GLU A 96 2.26 24.52 -18.61
N SER A 97 1.24 23.77 -19.00
CA SER A 97 0.37 23.03 -18.09
C SER A 97 -0.24 21.81 -18.77
N VAL A 98 -0.57 20.80 -17.97
CA VAL A 98 -1.31 19.62 -18.39
C VAL A 98 -2.54 19.53 -17.49
N THR A 99 -3.73 19.51 -18.09
CA THR A 99 -4.94 19.16 -17.34
C THR A 99 -5.10 17.65 -17.39
N ASP A 100 -5.15 17.03 -16.22
CA ASP A 100 -5.38 15.60 -16.06
C ASP A 100 -6.68 15.36 -15.29
N SER A 101 -7.39 14.30 -15.65
CA SER A 101 -8.63 13.87 -15.00
C SER A 101 -8.55 12.40 -14.60
N SER A 102 -7.37 11.96 -14.16
CA SER A 102 -7.19 10.64 -13.58
C SER A 102 -8.08 10.46 -12.37
N GLY A 103 -8.43 9.20 -12.08
CA GLY A 103 -9.26 8.84 -10.95
C GLY A 103 -9.47 7.34 -10.89
N LEU A 104 -10.35 6.94 -9.98
CA LEU A 104 -10.68 5.55 -9.70
C LEU A 104 -12.15 5.31 -10.07
N ARG A 105 -12.44 4.13 -10.63
CA ARG A 105 -13.80 3.64 -10.83
C ARG A 105 -14.06 2.53 -9.83
N LEU A 106 -14.99 2.77 -8.91
CA LEU A 106 -15.46 1.76 -7.96
C LEU A 106 -16.74 1.11 -8.48
N ARG A 107 -16.83 -0.21 -8.41
CA ARG A 107 -18.08 -0.95 -8.61
C ARG A 107 -18.53 -1.47 -7.25
N MET A 108 -19.70 -1.00 -6.80
CA MET A 108 -20.26 -1.32 -5.49
C MET A 108 -21.59 -2.06 -5.67
N ILE A 109 -21.91 -2.89 -4.70
CA ILE A 109 -23.23 -3.52 -4.53
C ILE A 109 -23.72 -3.20 -3.12
N SER A 110 -25.03 -3.05 -2.95
CA SER A 110 -25.66 -2.93 -1.64
C SER A 110 -25.64 -4.26 -0.88
N GLU A 111 -25.79 -4.24 0.44
CA GLU A 111 -25.96 -5.46 1.23
C GLU A 111 -27.17 -6.28 0.79
N ASP A 112 -28.28 -5.61 0.44
CA ASP A 112 -29.50 -6.29 -0.03
C ASP A 112 -29.27 -6.99 -1.37
N GLU A 113 -28.58 -6.34 -2.31
CA GLU A 113 -28.17 -7.00 -3.57
C GLU A 113 -27.24 -8.18 -3.31
N ALA A 114 -26.27 -8.05 -2.40
CA ALA A 114 -25.39 -9.15 -2.03
C ALA A 114 -26.16 -10.35 -1.45
N ARG A 115 -27.13 -10.09 -0.55
CA ARG A 115 -28.02 -11.14 0.00
C ARG A 115 -28.84 -11.81 -1.10
N LEU A 116 -29.41 -11.05 -2.03
CA LEU A 116 -30.20 -11.59 -3.14
C LEU A 116 -29.37 -12.43 -4.11
N LEU A 117 -28.08 -12.10 -4.29
CA LEU A 117 -27.15 -12.86 -5.10
C LEU A 117 -26.57 -14.09 -4.38
N ASN A 118 -27.01 -14.38 -3.15
CA ASN A 118 -26.43 -15.41 -2.26
C ASN A 118 -24.90 -15.28 -2.14
N PHE A 119 -24.45 -14.03 -2.11
CA PHE A 119 -23.05 -13.69 -2.08
C PHE A 119 -22.61 -13.67 -0.61
N GLN A 120 -21.86 -14.69 -0.17
CA GLN A 120 -21.34 -14.71 1.19
C GLN A 120 -20.23 -13.67 1.33
N LEU A 121 -20.61 -12.44 1.68
CA LEU A 121 -19.67 -11.35 1.93
C LEU A 121 -18.92 -11.60 3.24
N LYS A 122 -17.59 -11.65 3.14
CA LYS A 122 -16.71 -11.35 4.26
C LYS A 122 -16.08 -9.99 4.04
N TYR A 123 -16.11 -9.17 5.08
CA TYR A 123 -15.53 -7.85 5.02
C TYR A 123 -14.02 -7.92 5.26
N VAL A 124 -13.26 -7.17 4.46
CA VAL A 124 -11.82 -6.98 4.64
C VAL A 124 -11.54 -5.52 4.96
N SER A 125 -10.49 -5.31 5.75
CA SER A 125 -9.84 -4.02 5.93
C SER A 125 -8.41 -4.12 5.43
N LEU A 126 -7.88 -3.03 4.87
CA LEU A 126 -6.48 -2.94 4.47
C LEU A 126 -5.70 -2.37 5.65
N THR A 127 -4.60 -3.05 6.00
CA THR A 127 -3.69 -2.60 7.04
C THR A 127 -2.29 -2.48 6.48
N LEU A 128 -1.63 -1.36 6.79
CA LEU A 128 -0.25 -1.10 6.42
C LEU A 128 0.68 -1.46 7.58
N ILE A 129 1.77 -2.18 7.28
CA ILE A 129 2.88 -2.42 8.20
C ILE A 129 4.13 -1.83 7.57
N SER A 130 4.49 -0.63 8.01
CA SER A 130 5.62 0.12 7.46
C SER A 130 6.22 1.06 8.52
N PRO A 131 7.39 1.67 8.24
CA PRO A 131 7.79 2.90 8.92
C PRO A 131 6.67 3.94 8.81
N LEU A 132 6.37 4.65 9.92
CA LEU A 132 5.30 5.64 9.98
C LEU A 132 5.80 7.09 9.95
N ASP A 133 7.09 7.30 10.22
CA ASP A 133 7.71 8.62 10.14
C ASP A 133 9.14 8.56 9.55
N GLY A 134 9.66 9.74 9.21
CA GLY A 134 11.00 9.91 8.62
C GLY A 134 12.16 9.46 9.51
N ASN A 135 11.95 9.30 10.82
CA ASN A 135 12.97 8.77 11.73
C ASN A 135 12.96 7.24 11.77
N MET A 136 11.84 6.61 11.41
CA MET A 136 11.69 5.15 11.37
C MET A 136 12.35 4.52 10.14
N LEU A 137 12.61 5.29 9.08
CA LEU A 137 13.40 4.86 7.92
C LEU A 137 14.47 5.89 7.59
N ARG A 138 15.73 5.51 7.83
CA ARG A 138 16.91 6.25 7.37
C ARG A 138 17.94 5.27 6.86
N VAL A 139 18.26 5.34 5.57
CA VAL A 139 19.28 4.51 4.93
C VAL A 139 20.44 5.40 4.48
N PRO A 140 21.66 5.22 5.02
CA PRO A 140 22.82 6.02 4.62
C PRO A 140 23.17 5.85 3.14
N PRO A 141 23.77 6.86 2.48
CA PRO A 141 24.27 6.72 1.11
C PRO A 141 25.43 5.72 1.02
N GLY A 142 25.66 5.18 -0.18
CA GLY A 142 26.81 4.31 -0.46
C GLY A 142 26.68 2.90 0.11
N THR A 143 25.48 2.48 0.55
CA THR A 143 25.29 1.18 1.21
C THR A 143 24.77 0.14 0.22
N PRO A 144 25.46 -0.98 -0.03
CA PRO A 144 25.00 -1.99 -0.99
C PRO A 144 23.84 -2.85 -0.47
N SER A 145 23.66 -2.93 0.85
CA SER A 145 22.54 -3.61 1.50
C SER A 145 22.35 -3.03 2.91
N GLN A 146 21.17 -2.50 3.17
CA GLN A 146 20.70 -2.08 4.49
C GLN A 146 19.30 -2.63 4.70
N LYS A 147 19.14 -3.49 5.70
CA LYS A 147 17.84 -4.03 6.08
C LYS A 147 17.15 -3.11 7.08
N VAL A 148 15.88 -2.85 6.84
CA VAL A 148 15.00 -2.11 7.76
C VAL A 148 13.77 -2.97 8.01
N THR A 149 13.52 -3.26 9.28
CA THR A 149 12.44 -4.15 9.71
C THR A 149 11.42 -3.38 10.51
N SER A 150 10.16 -3.42 10.04
CA SER A 150 8.99 -3.00 10.80
C SER A 150 8.34 -4.22 11.44
N VAL A 151 7.89 -4.07 12.69
CA VAL A 151 7.28 -5.17 13.44
C VAL A 151 5.96 -4.69 14.02
N CYS A 152 4.90 -5.46 13.79
CA CYS A 152 3.72 -5.40 14.64
C CYS A 152 3.86 -6.49 15.70
N PRO A 153 4.23 -6.15 16.94
CA PRO A 153 4.34 -7.13 18.01
C PRO A 153 2.96 -7.68 18.37
N ARG A 154 2.90 -8.74 19.19
CA ARG A 154 1.62 -9.39 19.55
C ARG A 154 0.61 -8.44 20.19
N GLU A 155 1.11 -7.43 20.89
CA GLU A 155 0.31 -6.39 21.53
C GLU A 155 -0.52 -5.58 20.50
N CYS A 156 -0.05 -5.47 19.24
CA CYS A 156 -0.86 -4.89 18.16
C CYS A 156 -2.20 -5.60 17.98
N PHE A 157 -2.15 -6.94 18.02
CA PHE A 157 -3.29 -7.78 17.67
C PHE A 157 -4.13 -8.08 18.89
N ALA A 158 -3.52 -8.31 20.06
CA ALA A 158 -4.26 -8.58 21.29
C ALA A 158 -5.28 -7.47 21.59
N ASP A 159 -4.84 -6.21 21.63
CA ASP A 159 -5.71 -5.07 21.94
C ASP A 159 -6.81 -4.88 20.87
N SER A 160 -6.46 -5.10 19.60
CA SER A 160 -7.39 -4.95 18.47
C SER A 160 -8.46 -6.04 18.45
N LEU A 161 -8.05 -7.30 18.68
CA LEU A 161 -8.91 -8.48 18.74
C LEU A 161 -9.89 -8.38 19.92
N ASP A 162 -9.39 -8.00 21.09
CA ASP A 162 -10.22 -7.79 22.28
C ASP A 162 -11.27 -6.69 22.05
N ARG A 163 -10.89 -5.59 21.38
CA ARG A 163 -11.80 -4.47 21.07
C ARG A 163 -12.93 -4.86 20.12
N ILE A 164 -12.65 -5.71 19.13
CA ILE A 164 -13.67 -6.17 18.17
C ILE A 164 -14.41 -7.42 18.66
N GLY A 165 -14.01 -7.99 19.80
CA GLY A 165 -14.65 -9.17 20.39
C GLY A 165 -14.36 -10.47 19.62
N GLU A 166 -13.28 -10.51 18.84
CA GLU A 166 -12.88 -11.65 18.04
C GLU A 166 -11.65 -12.34 18.62
N THR A 167 -11.55 -13.67 18.49
CA THR A 167 -10.36 -14.41 18.93
C THR A 167 -9.27 -14.50 17.86
N GLU A 168 -9.66 -14.30 16.60
CA GLU A 168 -8.75 -14.35 15.46
C GLU A 168 -9.29 -13.55 14.27
N VAL A 169 -8.38 -13.05 13.45
CA VAL A 169 -8.67 -12.50 12.11
C VAL A 169 -7.79 -13.19 11.08
N TYR A 170 -8.06 -12.98 9.79
CA TYR A 170 -7.38 -13.70 8.72
C TYR A 170 -6.71 -12.74 7.74
N ILE A 171 -5.43 -12.98 7.45
CA ILE A 171 -4.78 -12.38 6.29
C ILE A 171 -5.14 -13.22 5.07
N VAL A 172 -5.88 -12.62 4.15
CA VAL A 172 -6.37 -13.27 2.92
C VAL A 172 -5.58 -12.86 1.68
N ALA A 173 -4.91 -11.72 1.74
CA ALA A 173 -4.10 -11.21 0.67
C ALA A 173 -3.01 -10.27 1.20
N VAL A 174 -1.95 -10.09 0.44
CA VAL A 174 -0.88 -9.14 0.75
C VAL A 174 -0.46 -8.38 -0.51
N MET A 175 0.09 -7.19 -0.32
CA MET A 175 0.66 -6.39 -1.40
C MET A 175 1.95 -5.75 -0.87
N ASN A 176 3.03 -5.93 -1.60
CA ASN A 176 4.31 -5.29 -1.31
C ASN A 176 4.35 -3.89 -1.93
N HIS A 177 5.07 -2.98 -1.30
CA HIS A 177 5.33 -1.64 -1.81
C HIS A 177 6.67 -1.14 -1.27
N ALA A 178 7.52 -0.61 -2.16
CA ALA A 178 8.75 0.09 -1.81
C ALA A 178 9.30 0.87 -3.02
N HIS A 179 9.98 1.98 -2.76
CA HIS A 179 10.58 2.84 -3.80
C HIS A 179 11.92 2.29 -4.35
N LEU A 180 12.53 3.01 -5.28
CA LEU A 180 13.65 2.63 -6.15
C LEU A 180 14.88 2.06 -5.45
N SER A 181 15.12 2.40 -4.18
CA SER A 181 16.27 1.89 -3.44
C SER A 181 16.05 0.49 -2.87
N ALA A 182 14.81 0.00 -2.78
CA ALA A 182 14.53 -1.35 -2.29
C ALA A 182 14.91 -2.40 -3.32
N THR A 183 15.53 -3.49 -2.86
CA THR A 183 15.96 -4.65 -3.66
C THR A 183 15.27 -5.93 -3.25
N ALA A 184 14.68 -5.99 -2.06
CA ALA A 184 13.88 -7.11 -1.60
C ALA A 184 12.89 -6.70 -0.50
N VAL A 185 11.79 -7.44 -0.39
CA VAL A 185 10.77 -7.30 0.65
C VAL A 185 10.47 -8.70 1.22
N TYR A 186 10.39 -8.80 2.55
CA TYR A 186 10.14 -10.05 3.27
C TYR A 186 9.07 -9.83 4.34
N GLY A 187 7.86 -10.32 4.11
CA GLY A 187 6.80 -10.43 5.11
C GLY A 187 6.80 -11.80 5.80
N GLN A 188 6.89 -11.82 7.13
CA GLN A 188 6.84 -13.02 7.96
C GLN A 188 5.78 -12.87 9.05
N ILE A 189 5.06 -13.95 9.30
CA ILE A 189 4.07 -14.05 10.37
C ILE A 189 4.49 -15.17 11.28
N PHE A 190 4.58 -14.90 12.58
CA PHE A 190 4.98 -15.89 13.58
C PHE A 190 3.85 -16.10 14.58
N ASN A 191 3.49 -17.35 14.81
CA ASN A 191 2.59 -17.72 15.90
C ASN A 191 3.41 -18.27 17.08
N LEU A 192 3.49 -17.51 18.17
CA LEU A 192 4.34 -17.84 19.31
C LEU A 192 3.89 -19.11 20.03
N LYS A 193 2.57 -19.32 20.14
CA LYS A 193 1.98 -20.48 20.81
C LYS A 193 2.18 -21.78 20.02
N LYS A 194 1.97 -21.74 18.70
CA LYS A 194 2.15 -22.89 17.80
C LYS A 194 3.60 -23.10 17.36
N LYS A 195 4.46 -22.09 17.56
CA LYS A 195 5.86 -22.05 17.08
C LYS A 195 5.96 -22.27 15.57
N THR A 196 5.04 -21.66 14.82
CA THR A 196 5.02 -21.70 13.35
C THR A 196 5.39 -20.35 12.76
N MET A 197 5.92 -20.38 11.54
CA MET A 197 6.24 -19.19 10.75
C MET A 197 5.69 -19.36 9.35
N ASP A 198 4.93 -18.37 8.89
CA ASP A 198 4.38 -18.28 7.55
C ASP A 198 5.04 -17.10 6.79
N PHE A 199 5.27 -17.28 5.50
CA PHE A 199 5.85 -16.26 4.61
C PHE A 199 4.77 -15.72 3.69
N THR A 200 4.48 -14.42 3.78
CA THR A 200 3.36 -13.83 3.05
C THR A 200 3.81 -12.98 1.88
N ALA A 201 4.81 -12.14 2.12
CA ALA A 201 5.14 -11.02 1.25
C ALA A 201 6.62 -11.10 0.84
N VAL A 202 7.03 -12.22 0.23
CA VAL A 202 8.42 -12.46 -0.19
C VAL A 202 8.63 -12.07 -1.64
N ASP A 203 9.41 -11.01 -1.84
CA ASP A 203 10.02 -10.67 -3.12
C ASP A 203 11.53 -10.50 -2.89
N THR A 204 12.31 -11.43 -3.45
CA THR A 204 13.78 -11.45 -3.29
C THR A 204 14.51 -10.59 -4.31
N HIS A 205 13.79 -10.07 -5.30
CA HIS A 205 14.32 -9.27 -6.40
C HIS A 205 13.34 -8.12 -6.69
N TRP A 206 12.98 -7.39 -5.63
CA TRP A 206 12.08 -6.25 -5.74
C TRP A 206 12.65 -5.26 -6.73
N THR A 207 11.81 -4.88 -7.67
CA THR A 207 12.09 -3.76 -8.55
C THR A 207 10.84 -2.91 -8.58
N GLU A 208 10.94 -1.62 -8.25
CA GLU A 208 9.85 -0.64 -8.47
C GLU A 208 9.66 -0.37 -9.98
N ARG A 209 10.07 -1.29 -10.86
CA ARG A 209 9.84 -1.19 -12.29
C ARG A 209 8.33 -1.10 -12.51
N LEU A 210 7.96 -0.33 -13.54
CA LEU A 210 6.59 -0.07 -14.02
C LEU A 210 5.86 -1.33 -14.52
N GLY A 211 6.28 -2.53 -14.10
CA GLY A 211 5.56 -3.77 -14.30
C GLY A 211 4.54 -4.01 -13.18
N ALA A 212 3.86 -5.15 -13.22
CA ALA A 212 2.79 -5.56 -12.30
C ALA A 212 3.24 -5.85 -10.84
N ASN A 213 4.24 -5.14 -10.34
CA ASN A 213 4.95 -5.43 -9.09
C ASN A 213 4.20 -4.94 -7.83
N GLU A 214 3.10 -4.20 -8.00
CA GLU A 214 2.17 -3.82 -6.91
C GLU A 214 0.81 -4.53 -7.04
N THR A 215 0.86 -5.80 -7.43
CA THR A 215 -0.31 -6.67 -7.46
C THR A 215 -0.60 -7.23 -6.08
N MET A 216 -1.89 -7.34 -5.77
CA MET A 216 -2.34 -8.02 -4.57
C MET A 216 -2.20 -9.53 -4.77
N LYS A 217 -1.35 -10.15 -3.96
CA LYS A 217 -1.22 -11.61 -3.90
C LYS A 217 -2.28 -12.17 -2.97
N ILE A 218 -3.29 -12.83 -3.56
CA ILE A 218 -4.29 -13.59 -2.82
C ILE A 218 -3.60 -14.85 -2.26
N LEU A 219 -3.79 -15.10 -0.97
CA LEU A 219 -3.24 -16.29 -0.34
C LEU A 219 -4.15 -17.48 -0.62
N GLU A 220 -3.58 -18.58 -1.12
CA GLU A 220 -4.30 -19.84 -1.34
C GLU A 220 -4.97 -20.34 -0.05
N LYS A 221 -4.30 -20.09 1.08
CA LYS A 221 -4.80 -20.39 2.42
C LYS A 221 -4.69 -19.13 3.29
N PRO A 222 -5.83 -18.58 3.75
CA PRO A 222 -5.81 -17.48 4.70
C PRO A 222 -5.02 -17.83 5.97
N ILE A 223 -4.27 -16.86 6.49
CA ILE A 223 -3.40 -17.07 7.66
C ILE A 223 -4.08 -16.48 8.90
N PRO A 224 -4.34 -17.29 9.94
CA PRO A 224 -4.97 -16.82 11.16
C PRO A 224 -4.00 -15.98 11.99
N ILE A 225 -4.48 -14.82 12.44
CA ILE A 225 -3.80 -13.89 13.33
C ILE A 225 -4.53 -13.93 14.66
N THR A 226 -3.81 -14.31 15.71
CA THR A 226 -4.34 -14.37 17.08
C THR A 226 -3.57 -13.41 17.97
N SER A 227 -3.97 -13.30 19.25
CA SER A 227 -3.22 -12.54 20.27
C SER A 227 -1.81 -13.09 20.56
N ASP A 228 -1.44 -14.24 19.99
CA ASP A 228 -0.11 -14.85 20.07
C ASP A 228 0.71 -14.64 18.78
N THR A 229 0.17 -13.92 17.80
CA THR A 229 0.82 -13.69 16.52
C THR A 229 1.62 -12.38 16.55
N PHE A 230 2.80 -12.36 15.93
CA PHE A 230 3.46 -11.11 15.55
C PHE A 230 3.82 -11.13 14.06
N ILE A 231 3.89 -9.96 13.45
CA ILE A 231 4.22 -9.80 12.03
C ILE A 231 5.48 -8.95 11.91
N SER A 232 6.39 -9.36 11.04
CA SER A 232 7.57 -8.57 10.68
C SER A 232 7.65 -8.40 9.16
N VAL A 233 7.90 -7.17 8.72
CA VAL A 233 8.16 -6.82 7.33
C VAL A 233 9.56 -6.23 7.24
N THR A 234 10.43 -6.83 6.44
CA THR A 234 11.80 -6.36 6.21
C THR A 234 11.98 -5.96 4.77
N CYS A 235 12.45 -4.73 4.54
CA CYS A 235 12.90 -4.28 3.23
C CYS A 235 14.43 -4.19 3.24
N ASP A 236 15.06 -4.68 2.17
CA ASP A 236 16.50 -4.52 1.93
C ASP A 236 16.70 -3.39 0.93
N TYR A 237 17.60 -2.45 1.25
CA TYR A 237 17.85 -1.25 0.45
C TYR A 237 19.29 -1.21 -0.06
N ASN A 238 19.44 -0.87 -1.33
CA ASN A 238 20.71 -0.52 -1.96
C ASN A 238 20.71 0.97 -2.29
N THR A 239 21.63 1.70 -1.66
CA THR A 239 21.85 3.14 -1.83
C THR A 239 23.25 3.44 -2.35
N SER A 240 23.89 2.48 -3.03
CA SER A 240 25.23 2.65 -3.62
C SER A 240 25.30 3.80 -4.63
N ASP A 241 24.18 4.13 -5.26
CA ASP A 241 23.99 5.23 -6.21
C ASP A 241 23.58 6.56 -5.56
N ARG A 242 23.36 6.59 -4.24
CA ARG A 242 22.92 7.79 -3.50
C ARG A 242 24.10 8.52 -2.87
N THR A 243 24.01 9.84 -2.83
CA THR A 243 25.01 10.74 -2.21
C THR A 243 24.54 11.36 -0.89
N THR A 244 23.27 11.19 -0.55
CA THR A 244 22.64 11.68 0.69
C THR A 244 21.81 10.58 1.34
N ASP A 245 21.46 10.76 2.61
CA ASP A 245 20.58 9.84 3.34
C ASP A 245 19.22 9.70 2.64
N THR A 246 18.75 8.46 2.52
CA THR A 246 17.39 8.15 2.05
C THR A 246 16.46 8.03 3.26
N PHE A 247 15.33 8.75 3.26
CA PHE A 247 14.35 8.75 4.35
C PHE A 247 12.99 8.20 3.90
N LEU A 248 12.09 7.93 4.84
CA LEU A 248 10.67 7.76 4.50
C LEU A 248 10.14 9.03 3.85
N GLY A 249 9.47 8.89 2.72
CA GLY A 249 8.86 10.00 2.01
C GLY A 249 8.05 9.52 0.82
N THR A 250 7.36 10.45 0.16
CA THR A 250 6.52 10.20 -1.01
C THR A 250 7.26 10.40 -2.34
N SER A 251 8.59 10.62 -2.31
CA SER A 251 9.43 11.06 -3.43
C SER A 251 10.59 10.12 -3.74
#